data_AF-A0A6V8PFQ4-F1
#
_entry.id   AF-A0A6V8PFQ4-F1
#
_cell.length_a   1.000
_cell.length_b   1.000
_cell.length_c   1.000
_cell.angle_alpha   90.00
_cell.angle_beta   90.00
_cell.angle_gamma   90.00
#
_symmetry.space_group_name_H-M   'P 1'
#
loop_
_entity.id
_entity.type
_entity.pdbx_description
1 polymer ?
#
loop_
_entity_poly.entity_id
_entity_poly.type
_entity_poly.pdbx_seq_one_letter_code
_entity_poly.pdbx_strand_id
1 'polypeptide(L)' 'MINRDRLVETFMSLVKINSPVFKERKVAEYLLHLLAELGVEAMLDESGSQYGSDAGNIIGHFRGQKT' A
#
# COMPACT_ATOMS: atom_id res chain seq x y z
N MET A 1 8.67 -19.92 3.72
CA MET A 1 7.30 -20.49 3.77
C MET A 1 6.34 -19.39 4.22
N ILE A 2 5.13 -19.31 3.66
CA ILE A 2 4.16 -18.25 3.98
C ILE A 2 3.52 -18.52 5.35
N ASN A 3 3.40 -17.48 6.18
CA ASN A 3 2.63 -17.52 7.43
C ASN A 3 1.16 -17.21 7.13
N ARG A 4 0.26 -18.18 7.38
CA ARG A 4 -1.18 -18.08 7.07
C ARG A 4 -1.91 -17.13 8.01
N ASP A 5 -1.58 -17.16 9.30
CA ASP A 5 -2.25 -16.32 10.30
C ASP A 5 -1.97 -14.85 10.01
N ARG A 6 -0.69 -14.51 9.75
CA ARG A 6 -0.30 -13.17 9.31
C ARG A 6 -1.02 -12.74 8.03
N LEU A 7 -1.18 -13.64 7.07
CA LEU A 7 -1.89 -13.34 5.81
C LEU A 7 -3.36 -12.97 6.06
N VAL A 8 -4.04 -13.73 6.91
CA VAL A 8 -5.44 -13.47 7.29
C VAL A 8 -5.55 -12.15 8.05
N GLU A 9 -4.65 -11.89 9.00
CA GLU A 9 -4.62 -10.64 9.78
C GLU A 9 -4.42 -9.41 8.90
N THR A 10 -3.50 -9.47 7.93
CA THR A 10 -3.28 -8.39 6.96
C THR A 10 -4.54 -8.17 6.11
N PHE A 11 -5.16 -9.22 5.59
CA PHE A 11 -6.41 -9.11 4.83
C PHE A 11 -7.52 -8.46 5.66
N MET A 12 -7.74 -8.94 6.89
CA MET A 12 -8.76 -8.42 7.80
C MET A 12 -8.50 -6.95 8.19
N SER A 13 -7.25 -6.51 8.23
CA SER A 13 -6.89 -5.11 8.48
C SER A 13 -7.22 -4.24 7.28
N LEU A 14 -6.90 -4.71 6.06
CA LEU A 14 -7.17 -3.98 4.81
C LEU A 14 -8.67 -3.80 4.55
N VAL A 15 -9.49 -4.86 4.68
CA VAL A 15 -10.94 -4.77 4.39
C VAL A 15 -11.72 -3.88 5.35
N LYS A 16 -11.16 -3.57 6.52
CA LYS A 16 -11.76 -2.62 7.47
C LYS A 16 -11.55 -1.16 7.05
N ILE A 17 -10.62 -0.89 6.13
CA ILE A 17 -10.37 0.44 5.62
C ILE A 17 -11.30 0.68 4.45
N ASN A 18 -12.30 1.53 4.65
CA ASN A 18 -13.23 1.87 3.58
C ASN A 18 -12.49 2.67 2.48
N SER A 19 -12.49 2.14 1.25
CA SER A 19 -11.84 2.72 0.07
C SER A 19 -12.79 2.70 -1.14
N PRO A 20 -13.87 3.48 -1.12
CA PRO A 20 -14.75 3.60 -2.28
C PRO A 20 -14.00 4.28 -3.43
N VAL A 21 -14.52 4.15 -4.65
CA VAL A 21 -13.93 4.71 -5.86
C VAL A 21 -13.61 6.20 -5.65
N PHE A 22 -12.38 6.60 -6.01
CA PHE A 22 -11.82 7.95 -5.87
C PHE A 22 -11.52 8.41 -4.44
N LYS A 23 -11.69 7.55 -3.43
CA LYS A 23 -11.41 7.84 -2.01
C LYS A 23 -10.46 6.83 -1.37
N GLU A 24 -9.38 6.52 -2.07
CA GLU A 24 -8.38 5.51 -1.72
C GLU A 24 -7.31 6.00 -0.73
N ARG A 25 -7.23 7.31 -0.40
CA ARG A 25 -6.16 7.90 0.42
C ARG A 25 -5.86 7.15 1.72
N LYS A 26 -6.87 6.75 2.47
CA LYS A 26 -6.68 6.06 3.77
C LYS A 26 -6.01 4.70 3.61
N VAL A 27 -6.43 3.92 2.60
CA VAL A 27 -5.80 2.62 2.35
C VAL A 27 -4.42 2.81 1.74
N ALA A 28 -4.21 3.85 0.95
CA ALA A 28 -2.91 4.18 0.41
C ALA A 28 -1.89 4.53 1.51
N GLU A 29 -2.27 5.38 2.47
CA GLU A 29 -1.44 5.72 3.63
C GLU A 29 -1.09 4.48 4.47
N TYR A 30 -2.09 3.64 4.76
CA TYR A 30 -1.86 2.38 5.48
C TYR A 30 -0.85 1.47 4.76
N LEU A 31 -0.98 1.32 3.44
CA LEU A 31 -0.07 0.51 2.63
C LEU A 31 1.34 1.10 2.58
N LEU A 32 1.50 2.42 2.50
CA LEU A 32 2.83 3.07 2.54
C LEU A 32 3.53 2.78 3.88
N HIS A 33 2.83 2.86 5.00
CA HIS A 33 3.38 2.52 6.31
C HIS A 33 3.77 1.04 6.39
N LEU A 34 2.89 0.13 5.98
CA LEU A 34 3.15 -1.31 6.00
C LEU A 34 4.35 -1.67 5.11
N LEU A 35 4.47 -1.06 3.93
CA LEU A 35 5.59 -1.27 3.01
C LEU A 35 6.90 -0.73 3.60
N ALA A 36 6.88 0.42 4.25
CA ALA A 36 8.05 0.97 4.93
C ALA A 36 8.55 0.06 6.07
N GLU A 37 7.64 -0.51 6.87
CA GLU A 37 7.97 -1.49 7.91
C GLU A 37 8.62 -2.77 7.35
N LEU A 38 8.29 -3.11 6.10
CA LEU A 38 8.89 -4.24 5.37
C LEU A 38 10.22 -3.88 4.68
N GLY A 39 10.71 -2.64 4.83
CA GLY A 39 11.94 -2.15 4.21
C GLY A 39 11.79 -1.83 2.72
N VAL A 40 10.57 -1.58 2.25
CA VAL A 40 10.28 -1.17 0.87
C VAL A 40 10.33 0.35 0.75
N GLU A 41 11.06 0.85 -0.24
CA GLU A 41 10.97 2.26 -0.63
C GLU A 41 9.69 2.47 -1.44
N ALA A 42 8.67 3.06 -0.84
CA ALA A 42 7.36 3.26 -1.46
C ALA A 42 7.00 4.74 -1.60
N MET A 43 6.39 5.10 -2.72
CA MET A 43 5.91 6.45 -3.03
C MET A 43 4.56 6.42 -3.74
N LEU A 44 3.84 7.54 -3.72
CA LEU A 44 2.67 7.77 -4.58
C LEU A 44 3.09 8.53 -5.84
N ASP A 45 2.53 8.15 -6.98
CA ASP A 45 2.60 8.96 -8.20
C ASP A 45 1.55 10.08 -8.22
N GLU A 46 1.51 10.84 -9.32
CA GLU A 46 0.58 11.97 -9.50
C GLU A 46 -0.75 11.58 -10.19
N SER A 47 -1.00 10.30 -10.45
CA SER A 47 -2.17 9.84 -11.22
C SER A 47 -3.51 10.23 -10.58
N GLY A 48 -3.58 10.32 -9.25
CA GLY A 48 -4.80 10.73 -8.54
C GLY A 48 -5.36 12.06 -9.03
N SER A 49 -4.46 13.03 -9.27
CA SER A 49 -4.83 14.36 -9.79
C SER A 49 -5.38 14.35 -11.22
N GLN A 50 -4.99 13.37 -12.03
CA GLN A 50 -5.44 13.22 -13.43
C GLN A 50 -6.81 12.56 -13.53
N TYR A 51 -7.11 11.65 -12.60
CA TYR A 51 -8.34 10.84 -12.62
C TYR A 51 -9.38 11.26 -11.57
N GLY A 52 -9.09 12.31 -10.78
CA GLY A 52 -9.99 12.79 -9.73
C GLY A 52 -10.06 11.89 -8.49
N SER A 53 -9.10 10.98 -8.33
CA SER A 53 -8.92 10.20 -7.10
C SER A 53 -8.16 11.02 -6.05
N ASP A 54 -8.48 10.81 -4.79
CA ASP A 54 -7.74 11.41 -3.69
C ASP A 54 -6.37 10.75 -3.43
N ALA A 55 -5.95 9.73 -4.20
CA ALA A 55 -4.61 9.12 -4.12
C ALA A 55 -4.07 8.70 -5.51
N GLY A 56 -2.75 8.73 -5.67
CA GLY A 56 -2.08 8.12 -6.82
C GLY A 56 -1.84 6.62 -6.66
N ASN A 57 -1.18 6.00 -7.63
CA ASN A 57 -0.72 4.62 -7.51
C ASN A 57 0.47 4.55 -6.57
N ILE A 58 0.58 3.44 -5.81
CA ILE A 58 1.76 3.15 -5.01
C ILE A 58 2.80 2.44 -5.86
N ILE A 59 4.00 2.99 -5.89
CA ILE A 59 5.19 2.39 -6.51
C ILE A 59 6.14 1.99 -5.38
N GLY A 60 6.35 0.68 -5.20
CA GLY A 60 7.24 0.12 -4.19
C GLY A 60 8.49 -0.52 -4.79
N HIS A 61 9.66 -0.22 -4.25
CA HIS A 61 10.95 -0.72 -4.71
C HIS A 61 11.70 -1.43 -3.58
N PHE A 62 12.08 -2.69 -3.83
CA PHE A 62 13.03 -3.43 -3.00
C PHE A 62 14.44 -3.19 -3.54
N ARG A 63 15.31 -2.61 -2.71
CA ARG A 63 16.74 -2.52 -3.07
C ARG A 63 17.31 -3.92 -3.22
N GLY A 64 17.94 -4.18 -4.35
CA GLY A 64 18.71 -5.40 -4.54
C GLY A 64 19.78 -5.54 -3.45
N GLN A 65 19.90 -6.72 -2.87
CA GLN A 65 20.99 -7.03 -1.95
C GLN A 65 22.24 -7.32 -2.79
N LYS A 66 23.35 -6.63 -2.50
CA LYS A 66 24.65 -7.02 -3.07
C LYS A 66 25.05 -8.34 -2.41
N THR A 67 25.04 -9.42 -3.19
CA THR A 67 25.63 -10.71 -2.83
C THR A 67 27.15 -10.65 -2.94
#